data_AF-A0A3S4XR62-F1
#
_entry.id   AF-A0A3S4XR62-F1
#
_cell.length_a   1.000
_cell.length_b   1.000
_cell.length_c   1.000
_cell.angle_alpha   90.00
_cell.angle_beta   90.00
_cell.angle_gamma   90.00
#
_symmetry.space_group_name_H-M   'P 1'
#
loop_
_entity.id
_entity.type
_entity.pdbx_description
1 polymer ?
#
loop_
_entity_poly.entity_id
_entity_poly.type
_entity_poly.pdbx_seq_one_letter_code
_entity_poly.pdbx_strand_id
1 'polypeptide(L)'
;MRGVHGVIPAILAAQKAKRELIIAKQNANEASLVSEQNTYFAQTLLDVVQFLNNEEKLPTAAELTQESAVNFHPKNHLDLTDIIGQQHAKRALTIAAAGQHNLLFLGPPGTGKTMLASRLTALLPEMSDQEAIETASVTSLVQNELNLHNWKQRPFRAPHHSASLPALVGGGTLPKPGEISLAHNGVLF
;
A
#
# COMPACT_ATOMS: atom_id res chain seq x y z
N MET A 1 16.82 17.75 -2.42
CA MET A 1 15.47 17.77 -1.82
C MET A 1 15.29 16.54 -0.96
N ARG A 2 14.43 16.59 0.07
CA ARG A 2 14.17 15.42 0.94
C ARG A 2 12.76 14.88 0.67
N GLY A 3 12.61 13.57 0.77
CA GLY A 3 11.32 12.91 0.64
C GLY A 3 10.37 13.29 1.78
N VAL A 4 9.07 13.19 1.50
CA VAL A 4 7.98 13.46 2.44
C VAL A 4 7.03 12.26 2.52
N HIS A 5 6.29 12.16 3.62
CA HIS A 5 5.18 11.22 3.74
C HIS A 5 3.93 11.78 3.05
N GLY A 6 3.08 10.90 2.53
CA GLY A 6 1.83 11.28 1.92
C GLY A 6 1.97 11.88 0.52
N VAL A 7 2.95 11.44 -0.27
CA VAL A 7 3.12 11.97 -1.64
C VAL A 7 1.95 11.59 -2.54
N ILE A 8 1.40 10.37 -2.40
CA ILE A 8 0.27 9.89 -3.20
C ILE A 8 -0.97 10.77 -3.02
N PRO A 9 -1.49 11.03 -1.80
CA PRO A 9 -2.63 11.92 -1.64
C PRO A 9 -2.35 13.36 -2.10
N ALA A 10 -1.10 13.84 -2.01
CA ALA A 10 -0.72 15.14 -2.55
C ALA A 10 -0.81 15.18 -4.09
N ILE A 11 -0.39 14.12 -4.77
CA ILE A 11 -0.51 13.99 -6.23
C ILE A 11 -1.98 13.95 -6.65
N LEU A 12 -2.80 13.14 -6.00
CA LEU A 12 -4.24 13.04 -6.30
C LEU A 12 -4.93 14.40 -6.12
N ALA A 13 -4.56 15.15 -5.08
CA ALA A 13 -5.07 16.51 -4.86
C ALA A 13 -4.60 17.49 -5.95
N ALA A 14 -3.34 17.42 -6.38
CA ALA A 14 -2.79 18.25 -7.44
C ALA A 14 -3.45 17.96 -8.80
N GLN A 15 -3.67 16.69 -9.14
CA GLN A 15 -4.39 16.26 -10.34
C GLN A 15 -5.83 16.79 -10.34
N LYS A 16 -6.56 16.64 -9.23
CA LYS A 16 -7.92 17.19 -9.09
C LYS A 16 -7.94 18.72 -9.23
N ALA A 17 -6.90 19.40 -8.77
CA ALA A 17 -6.72 20.85 -8.92
C ALA A 17 -6.15 21.28 -10.28
N LYS A 18 -5.83 20.32 -11.18
CA LYS A 18 -5.16 20.55 -12.47
C LYS A 18 -3.85 21.34 -12.33
N ARG A 19 -3.03 20.98 -11.35
CA ARG A 19 -1.73 21.59 -11.08
C ARG A 19 -0.60 20.62 -11.35
N GLU A 20 0.52 21.16 -11.80
CA GLU A 20 1.79 20.44 -11.85
C GLU A 20 2.39 20.34 -10.45
N LEU A 21 3.09 19.24 -10.20
CA LEU A 21 3.73 18.98 -8.91
C LEU A 21 5.19 18.60 -9.14
N ILE A 22 6.09 19.16 -8.33
CA ILE A 22 7.50 18.79 -8.29
C ILE A 22 7.77 18.14 -6.93
N ILE A 23 8.22 16.89 -6.93
CA ILE A 23 8.53 16.10 -5.73
C ILE A 23 10.02 15.78 -5.64
N ALA A 24 10.46 15.31 -4.47
CA ALA A 24 11.82 14.78 -4.34
C ALA A 24 11.95 13.44 -5.08
N LYS A 25 13.11 13.15 -5.68
CA LYS A 25 13.43 11.86 -6.31
C LYS A 25 13.15 10.65 -5.41
N GLN A 26 13.31 10.81 -4.09
CA GLN A 26 13.02 9.75 -3.10
C GLN A 26 11.55 9.30 -3.13
N ASN A 27 10.62 10.16 -3.52
CA ASN A 27 9.20 9.84 -3.63
C ASN A 27 8.78 9.40 -5.04
N ALA A 28 9.70 9.38 -6.01
CA ALA A 28 9.36 9.17 -7.41
C ALA A 28 8.76 7.78 -7.68
N ASN A 29 9.20 6.75 -6.94
CA ASN A 29 8.64 5.38 -7.04
C ASN A 29 7.18 5.29 -6.57
N GLU A 30 6.81 6.00 -5.51
CA GLU A 30 5.41 6.03 -5.05
C GLU A 30 4.56 6.85 -6.01
N ALA A 31 5.13 7.96 -6.49
CA ALA A 31 4.46 8.83 -7.44
C ALA A 31 4.19 8.11 -8.76
N SER A 32 5.10 7.28 -9.26
CA SER A 32 4.95 6.57 -10.52
C SER A 32 3.75 5.59 -10.54
N LEU A 33 3.26 5.18 -9.36
CA LEU A 33 2.07 4.33 -9.22
C LEU A 33 0.77 5.06 -9.55
N VAL A 34 0.72 6.37 -9.36
CA VAL A 34 -0.51 7.18 -9.43
C VAL A 34 -0.42 8.39 -10.35
N SER A 35 0.79 8.76 -10.76
CA SER A 35 1.05 9.99 -11.49
C SER A 35 0.86 9.81 -12.99
N GLU A 36 0.22 10.81 -13.58
CA GLU A 36 0.22 11.06 -15.01
C GLU A 36 1.41 11.98 -15.39
N GLN A 37 1.39 12.54 -16.60
CA GLN A 37 2.50 13.32 -17.19
C GLN A 37 2.85 14.63 -16.45
N ASN A 38 2.07 15.06 -15.46
CA ASN A 38 2.21 16.38 -14.80
C ASN A 38 2.87 16.32 -13.41
N THR A 39 3.48 15.19 -13.05
CA THR A 39 4.26 15.06 -11.79
C THR A 39 5.73 14.84 -12.13
N TYR A 40 6.55 15.82 -11.76
CA TYR A 40 8.00 15.83 -11.99
C TYR A 40 8.74 15.49 -10.70
N PHE A 41 9.96 14.97 -10.82
CA PHE A 41 10.83 14.78 -9.67
C PHE A 41 12.21 15.42 -9.85
N ALA A 42 12.75 15.95 -8.75
CA ALA A 42 14.06 16.59 -8.71
C ALA A 42 14.95 15.98 -7.62
N GLN A 43 16.26 15.96 -7.86
CA GLN A 43 17.25 15.54 -6.87
C GLN A 43 17.62 16.70 -5.95
N THR A 44 17.83 17.87 -6.54
CA THR A 44 18.27 19.08 -5.84
C THR A 44 17.33 20.25 -6.08
N LEU A 45 17.47 21.31 -5.27
CA LEU A 45 16.73 22.54 -5.51
C LEU A 45 17.20 23.24 -6.80
N LEU A 46 18.46 23.03 -7.20
CA LEU A 46 19.01 23.60 -8.42
C LEU A 46 18.27 23.07 -9.65
N ASP A 47 17.99 21.77 -9.71
CA ASP A 47 17.22 21.16 -10.81
C ASP A 47 15.85 21.84 -10.96
N VAL A 48 15.21 22.21 -9.84
CA VAL A 48 13.91 22.91 -9.84
C VAL A 48 14.06 24.34 -10.36
N VAL A 49 15.12 25.06 -9.98
CA VAL A 49 15.38 26.41 -10.46
C VAL A 49 15.64 26.41 -11.97
N GLN A 50 16.47 25.48 -12.45
CA GLN A 50 16.77 25.32 -13.88
C GLN A 50 15.52 24.98 -14.69
N PHE A 51 14.64 24.14 -14.15
CA PHE A 51 13.35 23.84 -14.75
C PHE A 51 12.44 25.06 -14.88
N LEU A 52 12.30 25.84 -13.81
CA LEU A 52 11.49 27.06 -13.82
C LEU A 52 12.05 28.15 -14.74
N ASN A 53 13.37 28.15 -14.96
CA ASN A 53 14.04 29.05 -15.91
C ASN A 53 14.01 28.54 -17.38
N ASN A 54 13.44 27.35 -17.65
CA ASN A 54 13.45 26.67 -18.95
C ASN A 54 14.86 26.32 -19.47
N GLU A 55 15.83 26.12 -18.56
CA GLU A 55 17.20 25.73 -18.92
C GLU A 55 17.32 24.20 -19.08
N GLU A 56 16.62 23.44 -18.24
CA GLU A 56 16.58 21.98 -18.27
C GLU A 56 15.14 21.45 -18.07
N LYS A 57 14.87 20.24 -18.55
CA LYS A 57 13.59 19.55 -18.32
C LYS A 57 13.73 18.56 -17.17
N LEU A 58 12.75 18.54 -16.27
CA LEU A 58 12.67 17.51 -15.24
C LEU A 58 12.05 16.23 -15.82
N PRO A 59 12.52 15.06 -15.38
CA PRO A 59 11.88 13.79 -15.69
C PRO A 59 10.52 13.70 -14.99
N THR A 60 9.58 13.00 -15.64
CA THR A 60 8.25 12.74 -15.07
C THR A 60 8.23 11.44 -14.28
N ALA A 61 7.43 11.38 -13.21
CA ALA A 61 7.28 10.16 -12.42
C ALA A 61 6.72 8.99 -13.25
N ALA A 62 5.92 9.27 -14.30
CA ALA A 62 5.36 8.26 -15.19
C ALA A 62 6.44 7.50 -16.00
N GLU A 63 7.61 8.10 -16.28
CA GLU A 63 8.72 7.46 -16.99
C GLU A 63 9.26 6.25 -16.22
N LEU A 64 9.29 6.30 -14.88
CA LEU A 64 9.82 5.22 -14.02
C LEU A 64 8.98 3.94 -14.07
N THR A 65 7.67 4.06 -14.33
CA THR A 65 6.76 2.91 -14.41
C THR A 65 7.05 2.05 -15.63
N GLN A 66 7.47 2.67 -16.75
CA GLN A 66 7.78 1.95 -17.98
C GLN A 66 9.03 1.05 -17.85
N GLU A 67 10.06 1.52 -17.14
CA GLU A 67 11.30 0.75 -16.93
C GLU A 67 11.09 -0.47 -16.00
N SER A 68 10.19 -0.34 -15.04
CA SER A 68 10.02 -1.31 -13.94
C SER A 68 9.07 -2.46 -14.27
N ALA A 69 8.19 -2.30 -15.27
CA ALA A 69 7.21 -3.33 -15.68
C ALA A 69 7.86 -4.60 -16.24
N VAL A 70 9.13 -4.54 -16.66
CA VAL A 70 9.85 -5.62 -17.34
C VAL A 70 10.24 -6.77 -16.38
N ASN A 71 10.22 -6.55 -15.06
CA ASN A 71 10.71 -7.52 -14.05
C ASN A 71 9.64 -7.95 -13.04
N PHE A 72 8.39 -8.18 -13.47
CA PHE A 72 7.34 -8.68 -12.58
C PHE A 72 7.51 -10.18 -12.28
N HIS A 73 7.95 -10.49 -11.07
CA HIS A 73 7.74 -11.80 -10.45
C HIS A 73 6.76 -11.64 -9.28
N PRO A 74 5.58 -12.28 -9.30
CA PRO A 74 4.71 -12.28 -8.13
C PRO A 74 5.47 -12.92 -6.96
N LYS A 75 5.67 -12.18 -5.88
CA LYS A 75 6.23 -12.74 -4.63
C LYS A 75 5.31 -13.87 -4.17
N ASN A 76 5.92 -14.99 -3.75
CA ASN A 76 5.28 -16.17 -3.16
C ASN A 76 4.01 -15.80 -2.39
N HIS A 77 2.86 -16.10 -2.98
CA HIS A 77 1.58 -15.95 -2.29
C HIS A 77 1.49 -17.09 -1.27
N LEU A 78 1.29 -16.74 0.00
CA LEU A 78 0.96 -17.72 1.03
C LEU A 78 -0.37 -18.35 0.63
N ASP A 79 -0.37 -19.63 0.27
CA ASP A 79 -1.57 -20.33 -0.17
C ASP A 79 -2.08 -21.33 0.88
N LEU A 80 -3.25 -21.91 0.62
CA LEU A 80 -3.84 -22.92 1.49
C LEU A 80 -3.22 -24.32 1.32
N THR A 81 -2.36 -24.54 0.33
CA THR A 81 -1.77 -25.85 0.05
C THR A 81 -0.73 -26.23 1.11
N ASP A 82 -0.02 -25.22 1.66
CA ASP A 82 0.91 -25.38 2.78
C ASP A 82 0.25 -25.86 4.09
N ILE A 83 -1.07 -25.72 4.23
CA ILE A 83 -1.77 -26.06 5.47
C ILE A 83 -2.12 -27.55 5.47
N ILE A 84 -1.51 -28.30 6.37
CA ILE A 84 -1.86 -29.72 6.58
C ILE A 84 -3.18 -29.82 7.37
N GLY A 85 -4.17 -30.50 6.81
CA GLY A 85 -5.48 -30.71 7.47
C GLY A 85 -6.39 -29.47 7.48
N GLN A 86 -7.18 -29.30 8.54
CA GLN A 86 -8.04 -28.13 8.79
C GLN A 86 -9.08 -27.83 7.69
N GLN A 87 -9.69 -28.86 7.09
CA GLN A 87 -10.61 -28.70 5.95
C GLN A 87 -11.79 -27.75 6.23
N HIS A 88 -12.36 -27.80 7.44
CA HIS A 88 -13.43 -26.89 7.84
C HIS A 88 -12.97 -25.43 7.90
N ALA A 89 -11.76 -25.16 8.41
CA ALA A 89 -11.21 -23.81 8.47
C ALA A 89 -10.85 -23.28 7.08
N LYS A 90 -10.27 -24.13 6.20
CA LYS A 90 -10.01 -23.78 4.80
C LYS A 90 -11.29 -23.38 4.07
N ARG A 91 -12.35 -24.19 4.22
CA ARG A 91 -13.65 -23.89 3.63
C ARG A 91 -14.24 -22.59 4.18
N ALA A 92 -14.15 -22.36 5.49
CA ALA A 92 -14.64 -21.12 6.11
C ALA A 92 -13.88 -19.89 5.59
N LEU A 93 -12.55 -19.98 5.44
CA LEU A 93 -11.73 -18.93 4.81
C LEU A 93 -12.18 -18.63 3.38
N THR A 94 -12.41 -19.66 2.55
CA THR A 94 -12.87 -19.47 1.17
C THR A 94 -14.24 -18.81 1.12
N ILE A 95 -15.19 -19.23 1.96
CA ILE A 95 -16.53 -18.63 2.03
C ILE A 95 -16.43 -17.18 2.47
N ALA A 96 -15.63 -16.88 3.49
CA ALA A 96 -15.46 -15.52 3.99
C ALA A 96 -14.76 -14.61 2.97
N ALA A 97 -13.76 -15.12 2.24
CA ALA A 97 -13.10 -14.38 1.17
C ALA A 97 -14.07 -14.04 0.03
N ALA A 98 -14.89 -15.01 -0.39
CA ALA A 98 -15.87 -14.82 -1.45
C ALA A 98 -17.02 -13.87 -1.04
N GLY A 99 -17.45 -13.95 0.22
CA GLY A 99 -18.56 -13.15 0.75
C GLY A 99 -18.16 -11.86 1.47
N GLN A 100 -16.86 -11.58 1.59
CA GLN A 100 -16.31 -10.47 2.40
C GLN A 100 -16.85 -10.49 3.84
N HIS A 101 -16.82 -11.65 4.49
CA HIS A 101 -17.34 -11.84 5.85
C HIS A 101 -16.26 -11.80 6.92
N ASN A 102 -16.64 -11.38 8.12
CA ASN A 102 -15.80 -11.50 9.31
C ASN A 102 -15.69 -12.97 9.76
N LEU A 103 -14.54 -13.33 10.32
CA LEU A 103 -14.27 -14.67 10.85
C LEU A 103 -13.90 -14.62 12.32
N LEU A 104 -14.45 -15.56 13.10
CA LEU A 104 -14.05 -15.83 14.47
C LEU A 104 -13.32 -17.18 14.53
N PHE A 105 -12.04 -17.15 14.90
CA PHE A 105 -11.26 -18.37 15.11
C PHE A 105 -11.37 -18.86 16.56
N LEU A 106 -11.86 -20.08 16.75
CA LEU A 106 -11.96 -20.74 18.05
C LEU A 106 -10.96 -21.89 18.14
N GLY A 107 -10.17 -21.94 19.22
CA GLY A 107 -9.28 -23.08 19.52
C GLY A 107 -8.09 -22.72 20.42
N PRO A 108 -7.40 -23.72 20.99
CA PRO A 108 -6.23 -23.53 21.86
C PRO A 108 -5.09 -22.70 21.22
N PRO A 109 -4.21 -22.06 22.01
CA PRO A 109 -3.01 -21.42 21.46
C PRO A 109 -2.15 -22.43 20.68
N GLY A 110 -1.44 -21.97 19.65
CA GLY A 110 -0.56 -22.82 18.82
C GLY A 110 -1.26 -23.61 17.71
N THR A 111 -2.58 -23.51 17.53
CA THR A 111 -3.33 -24.25 16.49
C THR A 111 -3.25 -23.65 15.07
N GLY A 112 -2.34 -22.71 14.82
CA GLY A 112 -2.16 -22.10 13.51
C GLY A 112 -3.23 -21.07 13.11
N LYS A 113 -3.92 -20.42 14.05
CA LYS A 113 -4.93 -19.38 13.75
C LYS A 113 -4.36 -18.21 12.92
N THR A 114 -3.23 -17.67 13.34
CA THR A 114 -2.52 -16.61 12.60
C THR A 114 -2.04 -17.11 11.23
N MET A 115 -1.61 -18.38 11.14
CA MET A 115 -1.19 -19.01 9.89
C MET A 115 -2.35 -19.13 8.88
N LEU A 116 -3.55 -19.45 9.36
CA LEU A 116 -4.78 -19.48 8.58
C LEU A 116 -5.21 -18.06 8.17
N ALA A 117 -5.21 -17.11 9.11
CA ALA A 117 -5.65 -15.74 8.86
C ALA A 117 -4.75 -15.00 7.85
N SER A 118 -3.43 -15.20 7.90
CA SER A 118 -2.50 -14.54 6.97
C SER A 118 -2.63 -14.98 5.52
N ARG A 119 -3.26 -16.14 5.28
CA ARG A 119 -3.57 -16.66 3.94
C ARG A 119 -4.89 -16.15 3.38
N LEU A 120 -5.71 -15.48 4.21
CA LEU A 120 -6.95 -14.88 3.74
C LEU A 120 -6.69 -13.81 2.67
N THR A 121 -5.60 -13.03 2.79
CA THR A 121 -5.24 -12.00 1.80
C THR A 121 -4.98 -12.56 0.41
N ALA A 122 -4.49 -13.80 0.30
CA ALA A 122 -4.26 -14.49 -0.97
C ALA A 122 -5.53 -15.11 -1.58
N LEU A 123 -6.61 -15.24 -0.79
CA LEU A 123 -7.91 -15.74 -1.26
C LEU A 123 -8.84 -14.61 -1.70
N LEU A 124 -8.59 -13.39 -1.24
CA LEU A 124 -9.35 -12.22 -1.65
C LEU A 124 -9.08 -11.90 -3.13
N PRO A 125 -10.07 -11.36 -3.86
CA PRO A 125 -9.87 -10.91 -5.24
C PRO A 125 -8.70 -9.93 -5.34
N GLU A 126 -8.06 -9.86 -6.51
CA GLU A 126 -7.08 -8.79 -6.77
C GLU A 126 -7.71 -7.41 -6.52
N MET A 127 -6.92 -6.46 -6.03
CA MET A 127 -7.40 -5.09 -5.86
C MET A 127 -7.62 -4.45 -7.23
N SER A 128 -8.75 -3.77 -7.39
CA SER A 128 -8.92 -2.79 -8.45
C SER A 128 -7.87 -1.68 -8.32
N ASP A 129 -7.59 -0.96 -9.40
CA ASP A 129 -6.67 0.18 -9.37
C ASP A 129 -7.12 1.23 -8.34
N GLN A 130 -8.43 1.44 -8.23
CA GLN A 130 -9.02 2.35 -7.24
C GLN A 130 -8.72 1.89 -5.80
N GLU A 131 -8.99 0.62 -5.47
CA GLU A 131 -8.68 0.07 -4.13
C GLU A 131 -7.18 0.15 -3.82
N ALA A 132 -6.34 -0.10 -4.82
CA ALA A 132 -4.89 -0.06 -4.66
C ALA A 132 -4.40 1.38 -4.44
N ILE A 133 -4.92 2.37 -5.16
CA ILE A 133 -4.62 3.80 -4.97
C ILE A 133 -5.05 4.27 -3.58
N GLU A 134 -6.24 3.88 -3.10
CA GLU A 134 -6.71 4.22 -1.76
C GLU A 134 -5.80 3.62 -0.67
N THR A 135 -5.46 2.34 -0.79
CA THR A 135 -4.58 1.63 0.14
C THR A 135 -3.18 2.22 0.15
N ALA A 136 -2.64 2.51 -1.02
CA ALA A 136 -1.34 3.17 -1.20
C ALA A 136 -1.35 4.60 -0.63
N SER A 137 -2.47 5.32 -0.76
CA SER A 137 -2.62 6.66 -0.16
C SER A 137 -2.46 6.62 1.35
N VAL A 138 -3.15 5.70 2.04
CA VAL A 138 -3.00 5.52 3.49
C VAL A 138 -1.60 5.06 3.86
N THR A 139 -1.04 4.12 3.09
CA THR A 139 0.28 3.53 3.36
C THR A 139 1.42 4.54 3.17
N SER A 140 1.32 5.45 2.19
CA SER A 140 2.32 6.51 1.93
C SER A 140 2.46 7.50 3.10
N LEU A 141 1.48 7.58 4.01
CA LEU A 141 1.53 8.42 5.21
C LEU A 141 2.49 7.88 6.27
N VAL A 142 2.91 6.63 6.15
CA VAL A 142 3.88 5.98 7.04
C VAL A 142 5.10 5.53 6.24
N GLN A 143 6.22 5.28 6.92
CA GLN A 143 7.43 4.75 6.28
C GLN A 143 7.20 3.31 5.86
N ASN A 144 6.65 3.09 4.67
CA ASN A 144 6.55 1.80 4.05
C ASN A 144 6.91 1.93 2.57
N GLU A 145 7.90 1.15 2.12
CA GLU A 145 8.36 1.23 0.73
C GLU A 145 7.27 0.69 -0.21
N LEU A 146 6.52 1.58 -0.84
CA LEU A 146 5.58 1.24 -1.91
C LEU A 146 6.31 1.23 -3.25
N ASN A 147 6.03 0.19 -4.04
CA ASN A 147 6.57 0.02 -5.38
C ASN A 147 5.60 -0.80 -6.25
N LEU A 148 5.94 -0.95 -7.52
CA LEU A 148 5.12 -1.67 -8.50
C LEU A 148 4.87 -3.15 -8.16
N HIS A 149 5.68 -3.75 -7.29
CA HIS A 149 5.53 -5.15 -6.90
C HIS A 149 4.57 -5.37 -5.72
N ASN A 150 4.37 -4.36 -4.86
CA ASN A 150 3.58 -4.52 -3.63
C ASN A 150 2.32 -3.62 -3.54
N TRP A 151 2.18 -2.62 -4.40
CA TRP A 151 1.07 -1.66 -4.29
C TRP A 151 -0.33 -2.27 -4.49
N LYS A 152 -0.45 -3.40 -5.21
CA LYS A 152 -1.69 -4.17 -5.38
C LYS A 152 -1.87 -5.31 -4.37
N GLN A 153 -0.94 -5.50 -3.44
CA GLN A 153 -1.06 -6.55 -2.43
C GLN A 153 -1.96 -6.09 -1.28
N ARG A 154 -2.95 -6.92 -0.93
CA ARG A 154 -3.84 -6.61 0.20
C ARG A 154 -3.07 -6.63 1.52
N PRO A 155 -3.16 -5.58 2.35
CA PRO A 155 -2.42 -5.53 3.61
C PRO A 155 -2.96 -6.58 4.59
N PHE A 156 -2.06 -7.16 5.38
CA PHE A 156 -2.40 -7.99 6.54
C PHE A 156 -1.85 -7.32 7.79
N ARG A 157 -2.72 -7.03 8.75
CA ARG A 157 -2.37 -6.42 10.04
C ARG A 157 -2.77 -7.38 11.15
N ALA A 158 -1.85 -7.62 12.08
CA ALA A 158 -2.08 -8.45 13.25
C ALA A 158 -1.56 -7.70 14.49
N PRO A 159 -2.31 -6.72 15.00
CA PRO A 159 -1.89 -5.91 16.14
C PRO A 159 -1.55 -6.81 17.34
N HIS A 160 -0.52 -6.43 18.08
CA HIS A 160 -0.24 -7.12 19.33
C HIS A 160 -1.43 -6.95 20.29
N HIS A 161 -1.73 -7.96 21.11
CA HIS A 161 -2.83 -7.91 22.06
C HIS A 161 -2.71 -6.76 23.10
N SER A 162 -1.51 -6.20 23.26
CA SER A 162 -1.25 -5.03 24.10
C SER A 162 -1.29 -3.70 23.32
N ALA A 163 -1.78 -3.69 22.08
CA ALA A 163 -1.88 -2.47 21.28
C ALA A 163 -2.83 -1.48 21.95
N SER A 164 -2.38 -0.23 22.06
CA SER A 164 -3.19 0.84 22.63
C SER A 164 -4.29 1.27 21.66
N LEU A 165 -5.33 1.92 22.17
CA LEU A 165 -6.40 2.45 21.32
C LEU A 165 -5.85 3.39 20.22
N PRO A 166 -4.93 4.34 20.50
CA PRO A 166 -4.31 5.15 19.44
C PRO A 166 -3.50 4.35 18.42
N ALA A 167 -2.91 3.22 18.80
CA ALA A 167 -2.21 2.35 17.84
C ALA A 167 -3.19 1.64 16.89
N LEU A 168 -4.39 1.29 17.39
CA LEU A 168 -5.44 0.64 16.58
C LEU A 168 -6.17 1.63 15.67
N VAL A 169 -6.66 2.75 16.23
CA VAL A 169 -7.49 3.70 15.48
C VAL A 169 -6.68 4.80 14.78
N GLY A 170 -5.46 5.06 15.23
CA GLY A 170 -4.66 6.21 14.82
C GLY A 170 -4.81 7.41 15.75
N GLY A 171 -4.00 8.45 15.56
CA GLY A 171 -4.04 9.65 16.37
C GLY A 171 -2.75 10.47 16.37
N GLY A 172 -2.60 11.34 17.36
CA GLY A 172 -1.49 12.29 17.50
C GLY A 172 -1.84 13.69 17.01
N THR A 173 -0.99 14.68 17.35
CA THR A 173 -1.16 16.09 16.95
C THR A 173 -1.14 16.25 15.44
N LEU A 174 -0.25 15.50 14.78
CA LEU A 174 -0.32 15.22 13.35
C LEU A 174 -0.93 13.82 13.22
N PRO A 175 -2.19 13.68 12.77
CA PRO A 175 -2.87 12.40 12.74
C PRO A 175 -2.12 11.38 11.89
N LYS A 176 -1.79 10.24 12.48
CA LYS A 176 -1.22 9.08 11.78
C LYS A 176 -2.24 7.95 11.73
N PRO A 177 -2.26 7.15 10.64
CA PRO A 177 -3.13 6.00 10.55
C PRO A 177 -2.77 4.95 11.61
N GLY A 178 -3.80 4.35 12.21
CA GLY A 178 -3.63 3.18 13.08
C GLY A 178 -3.70 1.87 12.29
N GLU A 179 -3.56 0.74 12.99
CA GLU A 179 -3.61 -0.60 12.38
C GLU A 179 -4.90 -0.86 11.59
N ILE A 180 -6.06 -0.32 12.02
CA ILE A 180 -7.32 -0.46 11.29
C ILE A 180 -7.23 0.26 9.93
N SER A 181 -6.73 1.50 9.91
CA SER A 181 -6.55 2.26 8.66
C SER A 181 -5.49 1.61 7.76
N LEU A 182 -4.42 1.07 8.35
CA LEU A 182 -3.36 0.37 7.63
C LEU A 182 -3.78 -1.02 7.11
N ALA A 183 -4.95 -1.52 7.51
CA ALA A 183 -5.59 -2.73 6.98
C ALA A 183 -6.64 -2.40 5.90
N HIS A 184 -6.74 -1.16 5.43
CA HIS A 184 -7.70 -0.73 4.40
C HIS A 184 -7.65 -1.65 3.18
N ASN A 185 -8.82 -2.08 2.69
CA ASN A 185 -8.98 -3.07 1.62
C ASN A 185 -8.25 -4.41 1.83
N GLY A 186 -7.83 -4.71 3.06
CA GLY A 186 -7.11 -5.93 3.43
C GLY A 186 -7.73 -6.65 4.61
N VAL A 187 -6.87 -7.20 5.47
CA VAL A 187 -7.26 -8.05 6.60
C VAL A 187 -6.65 -7.52 7.88
N LEU A 188 -7.48 -7.41 8.92
CA LEU A 188 -7.08 -7.17 10.30
C LEU A 188 -7.37 -8.43 11.12
N PHE A 189 -6.36 -8.98 11.80
CA PHE A 189 -6.43 -10.19 12.62
C PHE A 189 -6.18 -9.89 14.10
#